data_AF-A0A7S2D3A9-F1
#
_entry.id   AF-A0A7S2D3A9-F1
#
_cell.length_a   1.000
_cell.length_b   1.000
_cell.length_c   1.000
_cell.angle_alpha   90.00
_cell.angle_beta   90.00
_cell.angle_gamma   90.00
#
_symmetry.space_group_name_H-M   'P 1'
#
loop_
_entity.id
_entity.type
_entity.pdbx_description
1 polymer ?
#
loop_
_entity_poly.entity_id
_entity_poly.type
_entity_poly.pdbx_seq_one_letter_code
_entity_poly.pdbx_strand_id
1 'polypeptide(L)'
;SRLKEYVVAALMSDDLPTLRSVLPQRPLNYGVLMRWTVALHGMEAYYAEVPPNSRLQIMREWTSGVTQILRETPGQLIKVLEDEPEVEGDEQSTALSTIVSFHCFCNRGTSGSMSDNMTMDELRHVQFLMASDLTKHRPHLNLLGPAKTRCFLGQPVDLNPQVQGDPVKAHHVLRVAASAYLVVRCWHEGVEKVLEEDRALFQKLHLILGNWFLFSNEASNL
;
A
#
# COMPACT_ATOMS: atom_id res chain seq x y z
N SER A 1 18.20 2.03 12.19
CA SER A 1 16.92 1.36 12.48
C SER A 1 16.59 0.41 11.32
N ARG A 2 16.12 -0.83 11.57
CA ARG A 2 15.77 -1.80 10.50
C ARG A 2 14.31 -1.70 10.01
N LEU A 3 13.54 -0.77 10.58
CA LEU A 3 12.16 -0.53 10.16
C LEU A 3 12.17 0.27 8.85
N LYS A 4 11.73 -0.40 7.77
CA LYS A 4 11.74 0.13 6.41
C LYS A 4 10.42 0.79 5.97
N GLU A 5 9.39 0.82 6.82
CA GLU A 5 8.01 1.09 6.40
C GLU A 5 7.15 1.77 7.50
N TYR A 6 5.97 2.26 7.10
CA TYR A 6 5.00 2.95 7.95
C TYR A 6 4.45 2.03 9.05
N VAL A 7 4.61 2.38 10.33
CA VAL A 7 4.19 1.53 11.46
C VAL A 7 2.66 1.37 11.50
N VAL A 8 2.18 0.18 11.12
CA VAL A 8 0.78 -0.24 11.31
C VAL A 8 0.68 -1.33 12.37
N ALA A 9 -0.53 -1.58 12.87
CA ALA A 9 -0.78 -2.62 13.87
C ALA A 9 -0.28 -4.03 13.45
N ALA A 10 -0.17 -4.31 12.16
CA ALA A 10 0.36 -5.58 11.65
C ALA A 10 1.91 -5.67 11.59
N LEU A 11 2.63 -4.56 11.75
CA LEU A 11 4.11 -4.51 11.88
C LEU A 11 4.59 -4.70 13.31
N MET A 12 3.66 -4.65 14.24
CA MET A 12 3.88 -4.68 15.66
C MET A 12 3.99 -6.16 16.08
N SER A 13 5.05 -6.53 16.81
CA SER A 13 5.26 -7.91 17.28
C SER A 13 4.01 -8.45 17.97
N ASP A 14 3.78 -9.78 17.93
CA ASP A 14 2.76 -10.46 18.73
C ASP A 14 2.94 -10.21 20.24
N ASP A 15 4.11 -9.70 20.65
CA ASP A 15 4.44 -9.29 22.02
C ASP A 15 3.87 -7.92 22.42
N LEU A 16 3.24 -7.17 21.52
CA LEU A 16 2.76 -5.83 21.86
C LEU A 16 1.61 -5.75 22.85
N PRO A 17 0.72 -6.75 22.99
CA PRO A 17 -0.14 -6.84 24.16
C PRO A 17 0.68 -6.85 25.47
N THR A 18 1.81 -7.56 25.48
CA THR A 18 2.76 -7.60 26.60
C THR A 18 3.44 -6.24 26.80
N LEU A 19 3.88 -5.58 25.73
CA LEU A 19 4.43 -4.22 25.81
C LEU A 19 3.38 -3.21 26.32
N ARG A 20 2.14 -3.32 25.86
CA ARG A 20 1.02 -2.50 26.32
C ARG A 20 0.69 -2.75 27.79
N SER A 21 0.92 -3.95 28.30
CA SER A 21 0.73 -4.29 29.72
C SER A 21 1.75 -3.61 30.64
N VAL A 22 2.95 -3.30 30.13
CA VAL A 22 4.01 -2.60 30.89
C VAL A 22 4.02 -1.08 30.68
N LEU A 23 3.33 -0.59 29.64
CA LEU A 23 3.19 0.84 29.39
C LEU A 23 2.12 1.46 30.31
N PRO A 24 2.32 2.70 30.81
CA PRO A 24 1.32 3.38 31.61
C PRO A 24 -0.02 3.45 30.88
N GLN A 25 -1.10 2.91 31.49
CA GLN A 25 -2.48 2.85 30.97
C GLN A 25 -3.19 4.23 30.89
N ARG A 26 -2.41 5.33 30.95
CA ARG A 26 -2.87 6.72 30.87
C ARG A 26 -3.28 7.08 29.42
N PRO A 27 -3.99 8.20 29.13
CA PRO A 27 -4.72 8.42 27.88
C PRO A 27 -3.82 8.74 26.66
N LEU A 28 -2.55 8.31 26.69
CA LEU A 28 -1.60 8.51 25.60
C LEU A 28 -1.77 7.42 24.57
N ASN A 29 -2.11 7.82 23.35
CA ASN A 29 -2.12 6.93 22.20
C ASN A 29 -0.68 6.70 21.73
N TYR A 30 0.00 5.72 22.33
CA TYR A 30 1.39 5.38 22.00
C TYR A 30 1.59 5.05 20.51
N GLY A 31 0.59 4.46 19.86
CA GLY A 31 0.65 4.19 18.42
C GLY A 31 0.72 5.47 17.59
N VAL A 32 -0.05 6.49 17.97
CA VAL A 32 0.01 7.82 17.34
C VAL A 32 1.37 8.46 17.58
N LEU A 33 1.87 8.47 18.81
CA LEU A 33 3.20 9.01 19.14
C LEU A 33 4.31 8.34 18.32
N MET A 34 4.32 7.01 18.26
CA MET A 34 5.30 6.26 17.50
C MET A 34 5.25 6.60 16.00
N ARG A 35 4.04 6.68 15.41
CA ARG A 35 3.89 7.09 14.00
C ARG A 35 4.41 8.51 13.77
N TRP A 36 4.12 9.45 14.68
CA TRP A 36 4.64 10.82 14.59
C TRP A 36 6.16 10.87 14.67
N THR A 37 6.76 10.16 15.63
CA THR A 37 8.22 10.11 15.77
C THR A 37 8.88 9.53 14.53
N VAL A 38 8.34 8.45 13.97
CA VAL A 38 8.87 7.84 12.74
C VAL A 38 8.70 8.77 11.53
N ALA A 39 7.55 9.44 11.41
CA ALA A 39 7.31 10.38 10.33
C ALA A 39 8.27 11.57 10.39
N LEU A 40 8.47 12.17 11.57
CA LEU A 40 9.42 13.26 11.79
C LEU A 40 10.84 12.84 11.44
N HIS A 41 11.30 11.68 11.92
CA HIS A 41 12.62 11.16 11.61
C HIS A 41 12.82 10.94 10.09
N GLY A 42 11.79 10.43 9.40
CA GLY A 42 11.82 10.28 7.95
C GLY A 42 11.90 11.61 7.21
N MET A 43 11.17 12.63 7.68
CA MET A 43 11.22 13.98 7.11
C MET A 43 12.57 14.66 7.35
N GLU A 44 13.13 14.54 8.55
CA GLU A 44 14.47 15.06 8.88
C GLU A 44 15.53 14.48 7.94
N ALA A 45 15.55 13.15 7.78
CA ALA A 45 16.45 12.46 6.86
C ALA A 45 16.24 12.92 5.41
N TYR A 46 15.00 13.06 4.97
CA TYR A 46 14.68 13.55 3.62
C TYR A 46 15.28 14.94 3.34
N TYR A 47 15.13 15.89 4.27
CA TYR A 47 15.66 17.24 4.10
C TYR A 47 17.17 17.31 4.26
N ALA A 48 17.75 16.49 5.14
CA ALA A 48 19.18 16.49 5.43
C ALA A 48 20.02 15.73 4.39
N GLU A 49 19.51 14.61 3.88
CA GLU A 49 20.30 13.66 3.08
C GLU A 49 20.04 13.77 1.57
N VAL A 50 18.82 14.14 1.16
CA VAL A 50 18.45 14.18 -0.26
C VAL A 50 18.55 15.62 -0.79
N PRO A 51 19.41 15.88 -1.80
CA PRO A 51 19.52 17.21 -2.40
C PRO A 51 18.19 17.69 -3.00
N PRO A 52 17.83 18.99 -2.89
CA PRO A 52 16.56 19.51 -3.40
C PRO A 52 16.27 19.16 -4.86
N ASN A 53 17.26 19.28 -5.74
CA ASN A 53 17.12 18.98 -7.16
C ASN A 53 16.85 17.49 -7.44
N SER A 54 17.32 16.60 -6.57
CA SER A 54 17.17 15.15 -6.74
C SER A 54 15.82 14.64 -6.23
N ARG A 55 15.19 15.33 -5.26
CA ARG A 55 13.90 14.92 -4.67
C ARG A 55 12.82 14.78 -5.72
N LEU A 56 12.61 15.84 -6.52
CA LEU A 56 11.58 15.87 -7.56
C LEU A 56 11.85 14.80 -8.63
N GLN A 57 13.10 14.62 -9.03
CA GLN A 57 13.49 13.60 -10.00
C GLN A 57 13.17 12.20 -9.48
N ILE A 58 13.60 11.86 -8.26
CA ILE A 58 13.35 10.55 -7.64
C ILE A 58 11.85 10.28 -7.52
N MET A 59 11.08 11.26 -7.06
CA MET A 59 9.63 11.11 -6.92
C MET A 59 8.97 10.85 -8.28
N ARG A 60 9.35 11.58 -9.34
CA ARG A 60 8.83 11.37 -10.69
C ARG A 60 9.23 10.01 -11.27
N GLU A 61 10.49 9.62 -11.14
CA GLU A 61 10.99 8.32 -11.61
C GLU A 61 10.25 7.17 -10.92
N TRP A 62 10.10 7.24 -9.60
CA TRP A 62 9.36 6.23 -8.84
C TRP A 62 7.87 6.20 -9.22
N THR A 63 7.18 7.35 -9.26
CA THR A 63 5.76 7.42 -9.63
C THR A 63 5.53 6.86 -11.04
N SER A 64 6.38 7.22 -12.00
CA SER A 64 6.33 6.68 -13.36
C SER A 64 6.57 5.18 -13.38
N GLY A 65 7.58 4.69 -12.66
CA GLY A 65 7.90 3.27 -12.57
C GLY A 65 6.76 2.45 -11.97
N VAL A 66 6.18 2.89 -10.85
CA VAL A 66 5.02 2.23 -10.23
C VAL A 66 3.81 2.22 -11.17
N THR A 67 3.53 3.34 -11.82
CA THR A 67 2.43 3.43 -12.81
C THR A 67 2.64 2.46 -13.96
N GLN A 68 3.88 2.32 -14.44
CA GLN A 68 4.24 1.35 -15.47
C GLN A 68 4.06 -0.09 -14.97
N ILE A 69 4.52 -0.43 -13.77
CA ILE A 69 4.33 -1.77 -13.17
C ILE A 69 2.85 -2.13 -13.11
N LEU A 70 2.00 -1.19 -12.67
CA LEU A 70 0.56 -1.38 -12.59
C LEU A 70 -0.08 -1.59 -13.96
N ARG A 71 0.34 -0.85 -14.99
CA ARG A 71 -0.14 -0.99 -16.37
C ARG A 71 0.32 -2.30 -17.03
N GLU A 72 1.51 -2.79 -16.68
CA GLU A 72 2.07 -4.05 -17.17
C GLU A 72 1.50 -5.28 -16.45
N THR A 73 0.82 -5.09 -15.32
CA THR A 73 0.28 -6.21 -14.54
C THR A 73 -0.83 -6.91 -15.34
N PRO A 74 -0.71 -8.23 -15.60
CA PRO A 74 -1.67 -8.95 -16.43
C PRO A 74 -3.05 -9.05 -15.78
N GLY A 75 -4.08 -9.32 -16.59
CA GLY A 75 -5.39 -9.79 -16.10
C GLY A 75 -6.43 -8.72 -15.72
N GLN A 76 -6.22 -7.44 -16.04
CA GLN A 76 -7.19 -6.34 -15.78
C GLN A 76 -7.65 -6.20 -14.31
N LEU A 77 -6.99 -6.88 -13.37
CA LEU A 77 -7.37 -6.86 -11.94
C LEU A 77 -6.97 -5.56 -11.25
N ILE A 78 -6.11 -4.75 -11.87
CA ILE A 78 -5.70 -3.46 -11.36
C ILE A 78 -5.82 -2.44 -12.50
N LYS A 79 -6.43 -1.29 -12.20
CA LYS A 79 -6.52 -0.17 -13.14
C LYS A 79 -6.09 1.11 -12.44
N VAL A 80 -5.01 1.71 -12.94
CA VAL A 80 -4.54 3.02 -12.46
C VAL A 80 -5.64 4.06 -12.67
N LEU A 81 -5.90 4.87 -11.65
CA LEU A 81 -6.72 6.06 -11.78
C LEU A 81 -5.85 7.15 -12.41
N GLU A 82 -6.17 7.54 -13.63
CA GLU A 82 -5.47 8.64 -14.29
C GLU A 82 -5.99 9.95 -13.72
N ASP A 83 -5.16 10.65 -12.96
CA ASP A 83 -5.42 12.03 -12.59
C ASP A 83 -5.25 12.92 -13.84
N GLU A 84 -6.03 13.99 -13.94
CA GLU A 84 -5.87 14.98 -15.02
C GLU A 84 -4.41 15.49 -15.04
N PRO A 85 -3.81 15.70 -16.23
CA PRO A 85 -2.40 16.04 -16.33
C PRO A 85 -2.09 17.32 -15.52
N GLU A 86 -1.18 17.17 -14.55
CA GLU A 86 -0.76 18.27 -13.70
C GLU A 86 -0.14 19.39 -14.54
N VAL A 87 -0.71 20.59 -14.40
CA VAL A 87 -0.07 21.85 -14.80
C VAL A 87 1.21 21.98 -13.98
N GLU A 88 2.35 22.32 -14.60
CA GLU A 88 3.64 22.52 -13.92
C GLU A 88 3.46 23.32 -12.61
N GLY A 89 3.54 22.61 -11.48
CA GLY A 89 3.31 23.15 -10.15
C GLY A 89 4.54 23.03 -9.26
N ASP A 90 4.53 23.77 -8.16
CA ASP A 90 5.58 23.82 -7.16
C ASP A 90 5.86 22.46 -6.46
N GLU A 91 6.79 22.44 -5.50
CA GLU A 91 7.16 21.24 -4.72
C GLU A 91 5.95 20.63 -3.99
N GLN A 92 4.93 21.42 -3.68
CA GLN A 92 3.71 20.98 -3.00
C GLN A 92 2.71 20.32 -3.96
N SER A 93 2.59 20.82 -5.19
CA SER A 93 1.87 20.10 -6.27
C SER A 93 2.56 18.78 -6.61
N THR A 94 3.89 18.77 -6.67
CA THR A 94 4.64 17.52 -6.92
C THR A 94 4.52 16.53 -5.75
N ALA A 95 4.34 17.00 -4.51
CA ALA A 95 4.09 16.11 -3.38
C ALA A 95 2.74 15.37 -3.51
N LEU A 96 1.72 15.99 -4.11
CA LEU A 96 0.44 15.32 -4.41
C LEU A 96 0.58 14.30 -5.54
N SER A 97 1.45 14.56 -6.51
CA SER A 97 1.79 13.66 -7.62
C SER A 97 2.55 12.39 -7.20
N THR A 98 2.95 12.31 -5.93
CA THR A 98 3.56 11.10 -5.37
C THR A 98 2.56 10.02 -4.98
N ILE A 99 1.26 10.29 -5.04
CA ILE A 99 0.22 9.33 -4.64
C ILE A 99 -0.34 8.67 -5.90
N VAL A 100 -0.06 7.38 -6.08
CA VAL A 100 -0.64 6.59 -7.17
C VAL A 100 -1.89 5.89 -6.66
N SER A 101 -3.05 6.30 -7.18
CA SER A 101 -4.35 5.68 -6.87
C SER A 101 -4.71 4.64 -7.93
N PHE A 102 -5.32 3.53 -7.53
CA PHE A 102 -5.76 2.49 -8.47
C PHE A 102 -6.99 1.73 -7.97
N HIS A 103 -7.82 1.31 -8.92
CA HIS A 103 -8.93 0.39 -8.68
C HIS A 103 -8.45 -1.05 -8.66
N CYS A 104 -9.07 -1.86 -7.81
CA CYS A 104 -8.88 -3.30 -7.78
C CYS A 104 -10.17 -4.01 -8.17
N PHE A 105 -9.99 -5.03 -9.00
CA PHE A 105 -11.01 -5.98 -9.41
C PHE A 105 -10.59 -7.35 -8.95
N CYS A 106 -11.56 -8.20 -8.63
CA CYS A 106 -11.27 -9.52 -8.07
C CYS A 106 -12.05 -10.63 -8.79
N ASN A 107 -11.49 -11.83 -8.74
CA ASN A 107 -12.14 -13.04 -9.25
C ASN A 107 -12.83 -13.78 -8.10
N ARG A 108 -14.15 -13.66 -8.02
CA ARG A 108 -14.97 -14.33 -6.99
C ARG A 108 -15.25 -15.82 -7.26
N GLY A 109 -14.64 -16.39 -8.31
CA GLY A 109 -14.69 -17.83 -8.61
C GLY A 109 -15.97 -18.30 -9.31
N THR A 110 -16.86 -17.39 -9.71
CA THR A 110 -18.03 -17.71 -10.53
C THR A 110 -17.63 -17.92 -11.99
N SER A 111 -17.83 -19.15 -12.50
CA SER A 111 -17.54 -19.48 -13.90
C SER A 111 -18.19 -18.50 -14.87
N GLY A 112 -17.38 -17.78 -15.66
CA GLY A 112 -17.84 -16.84 -16.68
C GLY A 112 -18.08 -15.40 -16.21
N SER A 113 -17.92 -15.08 -14.91
CA SER A 113 -17.99 -13.67 -14.47
C SER A 113 -16.70 -12.94 -14.82
N MET A 114 -16.81 -11.80 -15.50
CA MET A 114 -15.71 -10.84 -15.58
C MET A 114 -15.30 -10.38 -14.18
N SER A 115 -14.02 -10.02 -14.01
CA SER A 115 -13.51 -9.44 -12.77
C SER A 115 -14.35 -8.21 -12.38
N ASP A 116 -14.76 -8.15 -11.13
CA ASP A 116 -15.69 -7.11 -10.65
C ASP A 116 -15.02 -6.27 -9.55
N ASN A 117 -15.51 -5.03 -9.42
CA ASN A 117 -14.99 -4.05 -8.47
C ASN A 117 -15.02 -4.61 -7.04
N MET A 118 -13.98 -4.30 -6.27
CA MET A 118 -13.96 -4.61 -4.84
C MET A 118 -14.72 -3.56 -4.04
N THR A 119 -15.50 -4.04 -3.08
CA THR A 119 -16.13 -3.20 -2.06
C THR A 119 -15.09 -2.66 -1.08
N MET A 120 -15.46 -1.63 -0.30
CA MET A 120 -14.59 -1.06 0.74
C MET A 120 -14.12 -2.10 1.76
N ASP A 121 -14.99 -3.02 2.20
CA ASP A 121 -14.62 -4.05 3.18
C ASP A 121 -13.69 -5.10 2.59
N GLU A 122 -13.89 -5.47 1.32
CA GLU A 122 -12.96 -6.35 0.61
C GLU A 122 -11.59 -5.68 0.45
N LEU A 123 -11.52 -4.38 0.12
CA LEU A 123 -10.24 -3.66 0.05
C LEU A 123 -9.53 -3.56 1.41
N ARG A 124 -10.28 -3.38 2.51
CA ARG A 124 -9.71 -3.44 3.87
C ARG A 124 -9.11 -4.80 4.17
N HIS A 125 -9.80 -5.86 3.74
CA HIS A 125 -9.31 -7.23 3.89
C HIS A 125 -8.07 -7.48 2.99
N VAL A 126 -8.05 -6.98 1.75
CA VAL A 126 -6.83 -6.98 0.91
C VAL A 126 -5.67 -6.29 1.62
N GLN A 127 -5.89 -5.10 2.20
CA GLN A 127 -4.85 -4.39 2.94
C GLN A 127 -4.28 -5.25 4.09
N PHE A 128 -5.15 -5.94 4.83
CA PHE A 128 -4.73 -6.86 5.89
C PHE A 128 -3.92 -8.06 5.35
N LEU A 129 -4.34 -8.66 4.24
CA LEU A 129 -3.64 -9.77 3.60
C LEU A 129 -2.28 -9.35 3.05
N MET A 130 -2.19 -8.15 2.48
CA MET A 130 -0.92 -7.56 2.03
C MET A 130 0.07 -7.42 3.19
N ALA A 131 -0.42 -6.99 4.36
CA ALA A 131 0.38 -6.87 5.58
C ALA A 131 0.75 -8.22 6.25
N SER A 132 0.16 -9.33 5.81
CA SER A 132 0.30 -10.64 6.44
C SER A 132 1.23 -11.57 5.66
N ASP A 133 1.84 -12.54 6.35
CA ASP A 133 2.53 -13.66 5.69
C ASP A 133 1.48 -14.72 5.31
N LEU A 134 1.13 -14.79 4.02
CA LEU A 134 0.07 -15.67 3.54
C LEU A 134 0.46 -17.15 3.67
N THR A 135 1.75 -17.46 3.78
CA THR A 135 2.24 -18.85 3.85
C THR A 135 1.98 -19.51 5.20
N LYS A 136 1.77 -18.72 6.26
CA LYS A 136 1.39 -19.23 7.58
C LYS A 136 0.06 -19.95 7.58
N HIS A 137 -0.90 -19.41 6.83
CA HIS A 137 -2.24 -19.98 6.69
C HIS A 137 -2.32 -20.92 5.49
N ARG A 138 -1.44 -20.73 4.49
CA ARG A 138 -1.45 -21.47 3.23
C ARG A 138 -0.04 -21.89 2.81
N PRO A 139 0.48 -22.99 3.37
CA PRO A 139 1.83 -23.45 3.08
C PRO A 139 2.11 -23.74 1.60
N HIS A 140 1.08 -24.04 0.79
CA HIS A 140 1.23 -24.24 -0.65
C HIS A 140 1.64 -22.97 -1.40
N LEU A 141 1.35 -21.77 -0.86
CA LEU A 141 1.80 -20.49 -1.43
C LEU A 141 3.29 -20.21 -1.17
N ASN A 142 3.98 -21.05 -0.41
CA ASN A 142 5.41 -20.92 -0.11
C ASN A 142 6.31 -20.93 -1.37
N LEU A 143 5.84 -21.55 -2.45
CA LEU A 143 6.52 -21.54 -3.75
C LEU A 143 6.44 -20.18 -4.46
N LEU A 144 5.52 -19.32 -4.04
CA LEU A 144 5.36 -17.97 -4.56
C LEU A 144 6.09 -17.01 -3.63
N GLY A 145 7.31 -16.62 -4.01
CA GLY A 145 8.15 -15.69 -3.24
C GLY A 145 7.39 -14.49 -2.64
N PRO A 146 6.56 -13.77 -3.41
CA PRO A 146 5.78 -12.64 -2.92
C PRO A 146 4.78 -12.96 -1.78
N ALA A 147 4.33 -14.21 -1.64
CA ALA A 147 3.30 -14.56 -0.65
C ALA A 147 3.77 -14.39 0.82
N LYS A 148 5.08 -14.48 1.06
CA LYS A 148 5.69 -14.28 2.39
C LYS A 148 5.93 -12.83 2.74
N THR A 149 6.13 -11.99 1.72
CA THR A 149 6.52 -10.60 1.91
C THR A 149 5.37 -9.85 2.56
N ARG A 150 5.62 -9.19 3.68
CA ARG A 150 4.64 -8.28 4.28
C ARG A 150 4.81 -6.93 3.61
N CYS A 151 3.72 -6.41 3.07
CA CYS A 151 3.69 -5.19 2.29
C CYS A 151 2.59 -4.27 2.85
N PHE A 152 2.92 -3.00 3.06
CA PHE A 152 1.98 -2.05 3.65
C PHE A 152 1.48 -1.09 2.59
N LEU A 153 0.23 -1.28 2.19
CA LEU A 153 -0.48 -0.36 1.32
C LEU A 153 -1.18 0.72 2.15
N GLY A 154 -1.39 1.87 1.52
CA GLY A 154 -2.25 2.92 2.07
C GLY A 154 -3.64 2.37 2.38
N GLN A 155 -4.33 3.02 3.32
CA GLN A 155 -5.71 2.67 3.64
C GLN A 155 -6.59 2.82 2.40
N PRO A 156 -7.56 1.90 2.18
CA PRO A 156 -8.58 2.09 1.16
C PRO A 156 -9.30 3.43 1.33
N VAL A 157 -9.56 4.11 0.23
CA VAL A 157 -10.21 5.43 0.22
C VAL A 157 -11.46 5.38 -0.64
N ASP A 158 -12.53 6.03 -0.18
CA ASP A 158 -13.69 6.34 -0.99
C ASP A 158 -13.52 7.75 -1.58
N LEU A 159 -13.41 7.85 -2.89
CA LEU A 159 -13.25 9.12 -3.59
C LEU A 159 -14.58 9.86 -3.79
N ASN A 160 -15.73 9.21 -3.54
CA ASN A 160 -17.04 9.83 -3.70
C ASN A 160 -18.00 9.51 -2.54
N PRO A 161 -17.68 9.93 -1.30
CA PRO A 161 -18.47 9.57 -0.12
C PRO A 161 -19.86 10.21 -0.06
N GLN A 162 -20.13 11.24 -0.89
CA GLN A 162 -21.37 12.02 -0.85
C GLN A 162 -22.49 11.44 -1.72
N VAL A 163 -22.20 10.48 -2.61
CA VAL A 163 -23.24 9.77 -3.38
C VAL A 163 -23.69 8.53 -2.59
N GLN A 164 -24.26 8.77 -1.40
CA GLN A 164 -24.88 7.69 -0.63
C GLN A 164 -26.16 7.24 -1.34
N GLY A 165 -26.17 5.97 -1.80
CA GLY A 165 -27.37 5.31 -2.33
C GLY A 165 -27.30 4.84 -3.78
N ASP A 166 -26.22 5.18 -4.52
CA ASP A 166 -25.99 4.64 -5.87
C ASP A 166 -24.75 3.73 -5.88
N PRO A 167 -24.91 2.41 -5.64
CA PRO A 167 -23.80 1.46 -5.60
C PRO A 167 -23.02 1.36 -6.92
N VAL A 168 -23.56 1.92 -8.02
CA VAL A 168 -22.92 1.95 -9.34
C VAL A 168 -21.83 3.03 -9.43
N LYS A 169 -21.76 3.97 -8.47
CA LYS A 169 -20.82 5.12 -8.48
C LYS A 169 -19.83 5.18 -7.31
N ALA A 170 -19.74 4.12 -6.50
CA ALA A 170 -18.75 4.06 -5.43
C ALA A 170 -17.33 3.92 -6.02
N HIS A 171 -16.48 4.93 -5.82
CA HIS A 171 -15.11 4.95 -6.33
C HIS A 171 -14.13 4.59 -5.22
N HIS A 172 -14.02 3.29 -4.93
CA HIS A 172 -13.08 2.77 -3.96
C HIS A 172 -11.72 2.49 -4.60
N VAL A 173 -10.66 2.98 -3.98
CA VAL A 173 -9.28 2.84 -4.48
C VAL A 173 -8.31 2.42 -3.38
N LEU A 174 -7.23 1.77 -3.80
CA LEU A 174 -6.01 1.65 -3.01
C LEU A 174 -5.01 2.71 -3.47
N ARG A 175 -4.08 3.05 -2.57
CA ARG A 175 -3.04 4.05 -2.81
C ARG A 175 -1.68 3.54 -2.38
N VAL A 176 -0.68 3.86 -3.18
CA VAL A 176 0.73 3.85 -2.78
C VAL A 176 1.27 5.27 -2.90
N ALA A 177 2.22 5.62 -2.05
CA ALA A 177 2.75 6.98 -2.02
C ALA A 177 4.26 6.98 -1.77
N ALA A 178 4.97 7.92 -2.41
CA ALA A 178 6.38 8.13 -2.14
C ALA A 178 6.58 8.86 -0.80
N SER A 179 6.64 8.09 0.29
CA SER A 179 6.95 8.66 1.60
C SER A 179 8.36 9.25 1.64
N ALA A 180 8.61 10.18 2.58
CA ALA A 180 9.94 10.75 2.82
C ALA A 180 11.02 9.66 2.98
N TYR A 181 10.69 8.58 3.69
CA TYR A 181 11.58 7.43 3.88
C TYR A 181 11.86 6.68 2.57
N LEU A 182 10.83 6.51 1.73
CA LEU A 182 11.00 5.87 0.42
C LEU A 182 11.94 6.69 -0.47
N VAL A 183 11.79 8.01 -0.49
CA VAL A 183 12.66 8.89 -1.29
C VAL A 183 14.11 8.83 -0.80
N VAL A 184 14.33 8.82 0.52
CA VAL A 184 15.68 8.60 1.10
C VAL A 184 16.24 7.24 0.69
N ARG A 185 15.42 6.18 0.70
CA ARG A 185 15.85 4.85 0.22
C ARG A 185 16.21 4.86 -1.26
N CYS A 186 15.37 5.44 -2.11
CA CYS A 186 15.64 5.57 -3.55
C CYS A 186 16.94 6.35 -3.81
N TRP A 187 17.24 7.37 -3.00
CA TRP A 187 18.49 8.12 -3.09
C TRP A 187 19.72 7.25 -2.79
N HIS A 188 19.68 6.44 -1.73
CA HIS A 188 20.81 5.60 -1.32
C HIS A 188 20.95 4.30 -2.12
N GLU A 189 19.83 3.68 -2.48
CA GLU A 189 19.78 2.34 -3.05
C GLU A 189 19.52 2.34 -4.56
N GLY A 190 19.09 3.47 -5.12
CA GLY A 190 18.62 3.61 -6.50
C GLY A 190 17.13 3.30 -6.65
N VAL A 191 16.45 4.06 -7.53
CA VAL A 191 15.01 3.92 -7.79
C VAL A 191 14.69 2.54 -8.37
N GLU A 192 15.50 2.04 -9.31
CA GLU A 192 15.27 0.74 -9.96
C GLU A 192 15.17 -0.43 -8.98
N LYS A 193 16.06 -0.46 -7.97
CA LYS A 193 16.04 -1.50 -6.95
C LYS A 193 14.77 -1.44 -6.10
N VAL A 194 14.29 -0.25 -5.79
CA VAL A 194 13.02 -0.06 -5.07
C VAL A 194 11.85 -0.50 -5.94
N LEU A 195 11.87 -0.18 -7.23
CA LEU A 195 10.85 -0.63 -8.19
C LEU A 195 10.82 -2.16 -8.36
N GLU A 196 11.95 -2.86 -8.26
CA GLU A 196 11.98 -4.32 -8.22
C GLU A 196 11.26 -4.89 -6.99
N GLU A 197 11.42 -4.26 -5.82
CA GLU A 197 10.67 -4.61 -4.60
C GLU A 197 9.16 -4.34 -4.79
N ASP A 198 8.80 -3.19 -5.40
CA ASP A 198 7.42 -2.83 -5.71
C ASP A 198 6.77 -3.82 -6.70
N ARG A 199 7.52 -4.35 -7.68
CA ARG A 199 7.02 -5.41 -8.58
C ARG A 199 6.60 -6.65 -7.79
N ALA A 200 7.38 -7.07 -6.80
CA ALA A 200 7.01 -8.20 -5.94
C ALA A 200 5.74 -7.90 -5.12
N LEU A 201 5.59 -6.66 -4.63
CA LEU A 201 4.39 -6.20 -3.94
C LEU A 201 3.15 -6.32 -4.84
N PHE A 202 3.22 -5.85 -6.09
CA PHE A 202 2.09 -5.92 -7.02
C PHE A 202 1.81 -7.34 -7.52
N GLN A 203 2.82 -8.21 -7.59
CA GLN A 203 2.60 -9.64 -7.82
C GLN A 203 1.82 -10.29 -6.67
N LYS A 204 2.11 -9.95 -5.41
CA LYS A 204 1.33 -10.43 -4.26
C LYS A 204 -0.11 -9.91 -4.33
N LEU A 205 -0.30 -8.63 -4.65
CA LEU A 205 -1.63 -8.06 -4.81
C LEU A 205 -2.40 -8.81 -5.90
N HIS A 206 -1.80 -8.99 -7.07
CA HIS A 206 -2.40 -9.73 -8.18
C HIS A 206 -2.77 -11.17 -7.78
N LEU A 207 -1.91 -11.86 -7.03
CA LEU A 207 -2.20 -13.19 -6.49
C LEU A 207 -3.46 -13.20 -5.61
N ILE A 208 -3.59 -12.22 -4.71
CA ILE A 208 -4.75 -12.09 -3.82
C ILE A 208 -6.02 -11.84 -4.64
N LEU A 209 -5.98 -10.86 -5.55
CA LEU A 209 -7.12 -10.45 -6.37
C LEU A 209 -7.59 -11.57 -7.32
N GLY A 210 -6.64 -12.25 -7.96
CA GLY A 210 -6.93 -13.32 -8.92
C GLY A 210 -7.46 -14.59 -8.27
N ASN A 211 -7.22 -14.77 -6.98
CA ASN A 211 -7.64 -15.92 -6.19
C ASN A 211 -8.51 -15.51 -5.00
N TRP A 212 -9.29 -14.43 -5.15
CA TRP A 212 -10.05 -13.83 -4.04
C TRP A 212 -10.98 -14.83 -3.35
N PHE A 213 -11.57 -15.77 -4.10
CA PHE A 213 -12.39 -16.86 -3.56
C PHE A 213 -11.68 -17.70 -2.47
N LEU A 214 -10.35 -17.80 -2.51
CA LEU A 214 -9.59 -18.46 -1.46
C LEU A 214 -9.55 -17.59 -0.20
N PHE A 215 -9.41 -16.27 -0.35
CA PHE A 215 -9.20 -15.30 0.74
C PHE A 215 -10.51 -14.73 1.33
N SER A 216 -11.62 -14.79 0.61
CA SER A 216 -12.89 -14.17 1.02
C SER A 216 -13.55 -14.85 2.24
N ASN A 217 -13.32 -16.15 2.44
CA ASN A 217 -14.02 -16.95 3.46
C ASN A 217 -13.47 -16.77 4.89
N GLU A 218 -12.36 -16.05 5.08
CA GLU A 218 -11.77 -15.81 6.41
C GLU A 218 -12.39 -14.62 7.14
N ALA A 219 -13.16 -13.76 6.46
CA ALA A 219 -13.87 -12.64 7.09
C ALA A 219 -15.01 -13.07 8.03
N SER A 220 -15.38 -14.36 8.05
CA SER A 220 -16.42 -14.91 8.92
C SER A 220 -15.89 -15.47 10.25
N ASN A 221 -14.57 -15.58 10.41
CA ASN A 221 -13.93 -16.25 11.56
C ASN A 221 -12.86 -15.40 12.27
N LEU A 222 -12.81 -14.08 12.01
CA LEU A 222 -11.96 -13.11 12.72
C LEU A 222 -12.82 -12.05 13.41
#